data_AF-W2TP43-F1
#
_entry.id   AF-W2TP43-F1
#
_cell.length_a   1.000
_cell.length_b   1.000
_cell.length_c   1.000
_cell.angle_alpha   90.00
_cell.angle_beta   90.00
_cell.angle_gamma   90.00
#
_symmetry.space_group_name_H-M   'P 1'
#
loop_
_entity.id
_entity.type
_entity.pdbx_description
1 polymer ?
#
loop_
_entity_poly.entity_id
_entity_poly.type
_entity_poly.pdbx_seq_one_letter_code
_entity_poly.pdbx_strand_id
1 'polypeptide(L)'
;MDFNETSFDDTDWAFEDSQQLLHHARVIVNLVCCLAAVLGIPANLFVLIAIFYFRDMRTISNIYIGNLAAADLLLLAGTPIIITQSITEDWNFGTAVCRLFITGNGVSQFASAMFIAVLSFDRFLAVCRPTRSSLFRTRRAATAATILTWAIVIVESMPLFMFVEVRPLRYTTSNETDPGKRKCILVAKDDGGPDYFSREFFTFYTFTLSYLLPLIAIWFFYAKIIRKLWRRRQQLHLKRKLSKQKTTKVTVMGLSIVISYTLCWLPYWLIQWLIALNIGWNMESTKNMSILTCASYAAFALLYINRAVNPFIYVFLSESFKRNVSELVCKNTSILHKQNNSVTIRMLPPSNNEPTNSV
;
A
#
# COMPACT_ATOMS: atom_id res chain seq x y z
N MET A 1 56.65 -18.92 -7.08
CA MET A 1 55.71 -18.00 -6.42
C MET A 1 54.82 -17.47 -7.53
N ASP A 2 53.81 -18.25 -7.92
CA ASP A 2 52.84 -17.84 -8.92
C ASP A 2 51.60 -17.39 -8.14
N PHE A 3 51.49 -16.08 -7.92
CA PHE A 3 50.33 -15.46 -7.29
C PHE A 3 49.24 -15.24 -8.37
N ASN A 4 48.29 -16.17 -8.43
CA ASN A 4 46.84 -15.92 -8.47
C ASN A 4 46.22 -14.89 -9.46
N GLU A 5 46.66 -14.82 -10.73
CA GLU A 5 45.95 -14.03 -11.77
C GLU A 5 44.50 -14.50 -11.99
N THR A 6 44.23 -15.81 -11.96
CA THR A 6 42.88 -16.37 -12.16
C THR A 6 41.90 -15.99 -11.05
N SER A 7 42.38 -15.81 -9.80
CA SER A 7 41.51 -15.38 -8.70
C SER A 7 41.10 -13.91 -8.78
N PHE A 8 41.93 -13.08 -9.42
CA PHE A 8 41.71 -11.64 -9.54
C PHE A 8 40.69 -11.33 -10.63
N ASP A 9 40.86 -11.96 -11.81
CA ASP A 9 39.85 -11.94 -12.87
C ASP A 9 38.51 -12.50 -12.36
N ASP A 10 38.55 -13.54 -11.51
CA ASP A 10 37.34 -14.17 -11.00
C ASP A 10 36.52 -13.26 -10.07
N THR A 11 37.20 -12.44 -9.28
CA THR A 11 36.57 -11.49 -8.37
C THR A 11 36.02 -10.25 -9.09
N ASP A 12 36.66 -9.81 -10.16
CA ASP A 12 36.25 -8.63 -10.93
C ASP A 12 34.97 -8.90 -11.74
N TRP A 13 34.86 -10.06 -12.42
CA TRP A 13 33.61 -10.41 -13.11
C TRP A 13 32.44 -10.59 -12.13
N ALA A 14 32.70 -11.19 -10.96
CA ALA A 14 31.66 -11.41 -9.95
C ALA A 14 31.17 -10.08 -9.35
N PHE A 15 32.06 -9.10 -9.26
CA PHE A 15 31.74 -7.74 -8.83
C PHE A 15 30.95 -6.98 -9.89
N GLU A 16 31.35 -7.05 -11.16
CA GLU A 16 30.67 -6.37 -12.27
C GLU A 16 29.26 -6.93 -12.50
N ASP A 17 29.10 -8.26 -12.51
CA ASP A 17 27.79 -8.93 -12.58
C ASP A 17 26.87 -8.52 -11.42
N SER A 18 27.44 -8.40 -10.22
CA SER A 18 26.71 -7.97 -9.02
C SER A 18 26.22 -6.52 -9.14
N GLN A 19 27.06 -5.61 -9.64
CA GLN A 19 26.69 -4.21 -9.90
C GLN A 19 25.60 -4.10 -10.97
N GLN A 20 25.73 -4.84 -12.07
CA GLN A 20 24.76 -4.85 -13.15
C GLN A 20 23.40 -5.39 -12.68
N LEU A 21 23.39 -6.49 -11.92
CA LEU A 21 22.18 -7.05 -11.31
C LEU A 21 21.49 -6.03 -10.39
N LEU A 22 22.26 -5.36 -9.52
CA LEU A 22 21.75 -4.32 -8.62
C LEU A 22 21.17 -3.14 -9.38
N HIS A 23 21.81 -2.70 -10.46
CA HIS A 23 21.32 -1.64 -11.33
C HIS A 23 19.97 -2.03 -11.96
N HIS A 24 19.89 -3.20 -12.58
CA HIS A 24 18.63 -3.69 -13.18
C HIS A 24 17.52 -3.83 -12.13
N ALA A 25 17.80 -4.42 -10.98
CA ALA A 25 16.83 -4.57 -9.90
C ALA A 25 16.32 -3.20 -9.42
N ARG A 26 17.22 -2.21 -9.30
CA ARG A 26 16.88 -0.84 -8.92
C ARG A 26 15.99 -0.14 -9.95
N VAL A 27 16.31 -0.28 -11.24
CA VAL A 27 15.48 0.26 -12.33
C VAL A 27 14.09 -0.37 -12.30
N ILE A 28 14.00 -1.70 -12.15
CA ILE A 28 12.74 -2.43 -12.10
C ILE A 28 11.88 -1.97 -10.91
N VAL A 29 12.44 -1.89 -9.69
CA VAL A 29 11.66 -1.44 -8.52
C VAL A 29 11.18 0.01 -8.68
N ASN A 30 12.01 0.91 -9.23
CA ASN A 30 11.61 2.29 -9.49
C ASN A 30 10.45 2.35 -10.49
N LEU A 31 10.51 1.57 -11.58
CA LEU A 31 9.42 1.48 -12.56
C LEU A 31 8.12 0.94 -11.94
N VAL A 32 8.22 -0.09 -11.09
CA VAL A 32 7.06 -0.65 -10.38
C VAL A 32 6.47 0.37 -9.41
N CYS A 33 7.30 1.08 -8.63
CA CYS A 33 6.86 2.13 -7.72
C CYS A 33 6.17 3.29 -8.49
N CYS A 34 6.76 3.74 -9.61
CA CYS A 34 6.14 4.71 -10.52
C CYS A 34 4.76 4.26 -10.97
N LEU A 35 4.66 3.05 -11.51
CA LEU A 35 3.41 2.50 -12.02
C LEU A 35 2.36 2.38 -10.91
N ALA A 36 2.77 1.89 -9.73
CA ALA A 36 1.92 1.80 -8.55
C ALA A 36 1.42 3.18 -8.10
N ALA A 37 2.24 4.23 -8.17
CA ALA A 37 1.81 5.60 -7.83
C ALA A 37 0.86 6.17 -8.90
N VAL A 38 1.18 6.02 -10.18
CA VAL A 38 0.36 6.51 -11.30
C VAL A 38 -1.02 5.85 -11.32
N LEU A 39 -1.12 4.57 -10.96
CA LEU A 39 -2.41 3.87 -10.86
C LEU A 39 -3.08 4.06 -9.50
N GLY A 40 -2.30 3.96 -8.43
CA GLY A 40 -2.79 3.93 -7.06
C GLY A 40 -3.25 5.28 -6.53
N ILE A 41 -2.58 6.39 -6.90
CA ILE A 41 -2.98 7.73 -6.42
C ILE A 41 -4.36 8.11 -6.97
N PRO A 42 -4.64 8.06 -8.29
CA PRO A 42 -5.96 8.36 -8.82
C PRO A 42 -7.03 7.42 -8.26
N ALA A 43 -6.71 6.13 -8.12
CA ALA A 43 -7.68 5.15 -7.64
C ALA A 43 -8.04 5.35 -6.16
N ASN A 44 -7.07 5.63 -5.28
CA ASN A 44 -7.33 5.94 -3.87
C ASN A 44 -8.04 7.29 -3.69
N LEU A 45 -7.67 8.32 -4.48
CA LEU A 45 -8.41 9.58 -4.51
C LEU A 45 -9.86 9.38 -4.96
N PHE A 46 -10.08 8.56 -5.99
CA PHE A 46 -11.43 8.23 -6.45
C PHE A 46 -12.25 7.56 -5.34
N VAL A 47 -11.67 6.63 -4.58
CA VAL A 47 -12.34 6.00 -3.42
C VAL A 47 -12.78 7.05 -2.41
N LEU A 48 -11.90 7.98 -2.03
CA LEU A 48 -12.24 9.08 -1.12
C LEU A 48 -13.37 9.95 -1.67
N ILE A 49 -13.20 10.45 -2.89
CA ILE A 49 -14.19 11.31 -3.57
C ILE A 49 -15.54 10.60 -3.66
N ALA A 50 -15.57 9.32 -4.04
CA ALA A 50 -16.80 8.55 -4.16
C ALA A 50 -17.53 8.39 -2.81
N ILE A 51 -16.80 8.19 -1.70
CA ILE A 51 -17.39 8.10 -0.36
C ILE A 51 -17.98 9.45 0.06
N PHE A 52 -17.30 10.55 -0.23
CA PHE A 52 -17.80 11.89 0.09
C PHE A 52 -19.00 12.28 -0.79
N TYR A 53 -18.93 12.04 -2.09
CA TYR A 53 -19.92 12.50 -3.07
C TYR A 53 -21.21 11.65 -3.04
N PHE A 54 -21.09 10.31 -3.06
CA PHE A 54 -22.26 9.43 -3.16
C PHE A 54 -22.83 9.10 -1.77
N ARG A 55 -24.07 9.54 -1.51
CA ARG A 55 -24.76 9.28 -0.23
C ARG A 55 -24.87 7.78 0.08
N ASP A 56 -25.11 6.95 -0.93
CA ASP A 56 -25.20 5.49 -0.81
C ASP A 56 -23.88 4.84 -0.35
N MET A 57 -22.75 5.53 -0.51
CA MET A 57 -21.42 5.08 -0.11
C MET A 57 -21.05 5.52 1.31
N ARG A 58 -21.87 6.33 1.99
CA ARG A 58 -21.60 6.82 3.36
C ARG A 58 -21.98 5.79 4.43
N THR A 59 -21.47 4.57 4.28
CA THR A 59 -21.64 3.46 5.22
C THR A 59 -20.49 3.40 6.22
N ILE A 60 -20.72 2.76 7.37
CA ILE A 60 -19.71 2.66 8.45
C ILE A 60 -18.42 2.00 7.97
N SER A 61 -18.53 0.91 7.23
CA SER A 61 -17.37 0.20 6.73
C SER A 61 -16.57 1.02 5.71
N ASN A 62 -17.25 1.91 4.97
CA ASN A 62 -16.58 2.81 4.05
C ASN A 62 -15.82 3.94 4.77
N ILE A 63 -16.11 4.23 6.04
CA ILE A 63 -15.27 5.12 6.85
C ILE A 63 -13.87 4.51 7.00
N TYR A 64 -13.79 3.21 7.35
CA TYR A 64 -12.50 2.53 7.48
C TYR A 64 -11.78 2.39 6.14
N ILE A 65 -12.51 2.09 5.05
CA ILE A 65 -11.96 2.04 3.69
C ILE A 65 -11.40 3.42 3.27
N GLY A 66 -12.09 4.51 3.59
CA GLY A 66 -11.60 5.86 3.32
C GLY A 66 -10.32 6.18 4.08
N ASN A 67 -10.22 5.79 5.35
CA ASN A 67 -8.98 5.98 6.12
C ASN A 67 -7.83 5.10 5.60
N LEU A 68 -8.13 3.88 5.15
CA LEU A 68 -7.16 3.01 4.48
C LEU A 68 -6.66 3.64 3.17
N ALA A 69 -7.55 4.21 2.35
CA ALA A 69 -7.17 4.96 1.15
C ALA A 69 -6.31 6.20 1.46
N ALA A 70 -6.61 6.92 2.56
CA ALA A 70 -5.78 8.03 3.01
C ALA A 70 -4.39 7.58 3.47
N ALA A 71 -4.28 6.46 4.18
CA ALA A 71 -3.01 5.87 4.56
C ALA A 71 -2.20 5.43 3.32
N ASP A 72 -2.84 4.79 2.34
CA ASP A 72 -2.19 4.35 1.10
C ASP A 72 -1.67 5.54 0.28
N LEU A 73 -2.42 6.65 0.22
CA LEU A 73 -1.97 7.89 -0.43
C LEU A 73 -0.72 8.49 0.23
N LEU A 74 -0.59 8.41 1.55
CA LEU A 74 0.58 8.94 2.27
C LEU A 74 1.88 8.27 1.78
N LEU A 75 1.85 6.95 1.53
CA LEU A 75 3.00 6.23 0.99
C LEU A 75 3.22 6.56 -0.49
N LEU A 76 2.17 6.50 -1.30
CA LEU A 76 2.28 6.69 -2.75
C LEU A 76 2.73 8.12 -3.11
N ALA A 77 2.38 9.12 -2.30
CA ALA A 77 2.86 10.50 -2.49
C ALA A 77 4.38 10.64 -2.26
N GLY A 78 5.01 9.73 -1.51
CA GLY A 78 6.45 9.69 -1.28
C GLY A 78 7.26 9.11 -2.45
N THR A 79 6.60 8.61 -3.50
CA THR A 79 7.25 7.98 -4.66
C THR A 79 8.32 8.84 -5.34
N PRO A 80 8.13 10.16 -5.56
CA PRO A 80 9.18 10.99 -6.15
C PRO A 80 10.45 11.03 -5.30
N ILE A 81 10.30 11.10 -3.97
CA ILE A 81 11.42 11.18 -3.02
C ILE A 81 12.25 9.89 -3.09
N ILE A 82 11.60 8.72 -3.03
CA ILE A 82 12.32 7.44 -3.09
C ILE A 82 13.02 7.23 -4.43
N ILE A 83 12.40 7.65 -5.54
CA ILE A 83 13.01 7.55 -6.88
C ILE A 83 14.21 8.48 -6.99
N THR A 84 14.09 9.73 -6.55
CA THR A 84 15.23 10.66 -6.56
C THR A 84 16.38 10.09 -5.73
N GLN A 85 16.12 9.64 -4.49
CA GLN A 85 17.14 9.00 -3.65
C GLN A 85 17.75 7.75 -4.32
N SER A 86 16.96 6.97 -5.04
CA SER A 86 17.40 5.76 -5.75
C SER A 86 18.31 6.08 -6.94
N ILE A 87 18.05 7.17 -7.66
CA ILE A 87 18.83 7.61 -8.83
C ILE A 87 20.10 8.35 -8.40
N THR A 88 20.00 9.31 -7.49
CA THR A 88 21.16 10.10 -7.03
C THR A 88 22.07 9.29 -6.11
N GLU A 89 21.51 8.24 -5.48
CA GLU A 89 22.12 7.51 -4.36
C GLU A 89 22.48 8.42 -3.18
N ASP A 90 21.87 9.60 -3.10
CA ASP A 90 22.18 10.65 -2.15
C ASP A 90 20.92 11.32 -1.62
N TRP A 91 20.89 11.57 -0.31
CA TRP A 91 19.79 12.22 0.36
C TRP A 91 19.96 13.75 0.37
N ASN A 92 19.24 14.41 -0.55
CA ASN A 92 19.33 15.86 -0.77
C ASN A 92 18.16 16.68 -0.22
N PHE A 93 17.25 16.06 0.53
CA PHE A 93 16.02 16.71 1.02
C PHE A 93 16.12 17.27 2.44
N GLY A 94 17.27 17.11 3.10
CA GLY A 94 17.50 17.54 4.48
C GLY A 94 16.83 16.67 5.54
N THR A 95 17.11 16.97 6.81
CA THR A 95 16.73 16.13 7.96
C THR A 95 15.22 16.13 8.22
N ALA A 96 14.55 17.26 8.05
CA ALA A 96 13.10 17.36 8.28
C ALA A 96 12.32 16.43 7.34
N VAL A 97 12.64 16.47 6.04
CA VAL A 97 12.02 15.58 5.05
C VAL A 97 12.39 14.13 5.31
N CYS A 98 13.61 13.83 5.76
CA CYS A 98 14.03 12.47 6.11
C CYS A 98 13.16 11.87 7.21
N ARG A 99 12.99 12.61 8.31
CA ARG A 99 12.12 12.20 9.41
C ARG A 99 10.67 12.05 8.98
N LEU A 100 10.13 13.02 8.24
CA LEU A 100 8.74 12.97 7.75
C LEU A 100 8.51 11.82 6.77
N PHE A 101 9.45 11.54 5.88
CA PHE A 101 9.34 10.49 4.88
C PHE A 101 9.35 9.10 5.52
N ILE A 102 10.37 8.77 6.33
CA ILE A 102 10.45 7.45 6.98
C ILE A 102 9.32 7.26 7.99
N THR A 103 9.03 8.27 8.81
CA THR A 103 7.91 8.21 9.76
C THR A 103 6.59 8.11 9.03
N GLY A 104 6.39 8.85 7.94
CA GLY A 104 5.18 8.79 7.13
C GLY A 104 4.96 7.41 6.50
N ASN A 105 6.02 6.76 6.04
CA ASN A 105 5.97 5.36 5.59
C ASN A 105 5.53 4.43 6.74
N GLY A 106 6.08 4.63 7.95
CA GLY A 106 5.68 3.91 9.16
C GLY A 106 4.22 4.13 9.54
N VAL A 107 3.78 5.39 9.62
CA VAL A 107 2.37 5.78 9.87
C VAL A 107 1.44 5.10 8.89
N SER A 108 1.79 5.15 7.60
CA SER A 108 1.01 4.52 6.54
C SER A 108 0.92 3.00 6.74
N GLN A 109 2.02 2.34 7.07
CA GLN A 109 2.09 0.91 7.37
C GLN A 109 1.23 0.51 8.58
N PHE A 110 1.40 1.18 9.72
CA PHE A 110 0.62 0.90 10.93
C PHE A 110 -0.87 1.19 10.72
N ALA A 111 -1.19 2.31 10.07
CA ALA A 111 -2.57 2.67 9.74
C ALA A 111 -3.23 1.62 8.84
N SER A 112 -2.57 1.19 7.76
CA SER A 112 -3.15 0.20 6.86
C SER A 112 -3.46 -1.11 7.60
N ALA A 113 -2.56 -1.59 8.45
CA ALA A 113 -2.78 -2.80 9.24
C ALA A 113 -3.95 -2.66 10.23
N MET A 114 -3.98 -1.57 11.00
CA MET A 114 -5.03 -1.32 11.99
C MET A 114 -6.40 -1.11 11.34
N PHE A 115 -6.49 -0.37 10.23
CA PHE A 115 -7.77 -0.20 9.53
C PHE A 115 -8.28 -1.49 8.89
N ILE A 116 -7.39 -2.37 8.41
CA ILE A 116 -7.79 -3.72 7.96
C ILE A 116 -8.30 -4.55 9.14
N ALA A 117 -7.67 -4.48 10.32
CA ALA A 117 -8.14 -5.17 11.52
C ALA A 117 -9.51 -4.65 12.00
N VAL A 118 -9.69 -3.33 12.04
CA VAL A 118 -10.97 -2.68 12.41
C VAL A 118 -12.06 -3.02 11.39
N LEU A 119 -11.75 -3.01 10.09
CA LEU A 119 -12.67 -3.44 9.04
C LEU A 119 -13.07 -4.91 9.21
N SER A 120 -12.11 -5.78 9.54
CA SER A 120 -12.36 -7.21 9.80
C SER A 120 -13.29 -7.41 11.00
N PHE A 121 -13.10 -6.61 12.05
CA PHE A 121 -13.97 -6.60 13.23
C PHE A 121 -15.39 -6.10 12.91
N ASP A 122 -15.53 -4.99 12.13
CA ASP A 122 -16.82 -4.50 11.65
C ASP A 122 -17.59 -5.58 10.87
N ARG A 123 -16.88 -6.33 10.02
CA ARG A 123 -17.45 -7.44 9.26
C ARG A 123 -17.87 -8.59 10.15
N PHE A 124 -17.06 -8.92 11.14
CA PHE A 124 -17.42 -9.92 12.14
C PHE A 124 -18.68 -9.53 12.90
N LEU A 125 -18.81 -8.28 13.35
CA LEU A 125 -20.02 -7.79 14.02
C LEU A 125 -21.25 -7.93 13.12
N ALA A 126 -21.15 -7.48 11.87
CA ALA A 126 -22.24 -7.53 10.90
C ALA A 126 -22.72 -8.96 10.60
N VAL A 127 -21.81 -9.95 10.51
CA VAL A 127 -22.15 -11.32 10.09
C VAL A 127 -22.45 -12.24 11.29
N CYS A 128 -21.60 -12.20 12.30
CA CYS A 128 -21.62 -13.14 13.43
C CYS A 128 -22.44 -12.64 14.62
N ARG A 129 -22.61 -11.33 14.80
CA ARG A 129 -23.28 -10.71 15.96
C ARG A 129 -24.35 -9.68 15.56
N PRO A 130 -25.36 -10.05 14.74
CA PRO A 130 -26.33 -9.10 14.18
C PRO A 130 -27.13 -8.31 15.23
N THR A 131 -27.46 -8.90 16.38
CA THR A 131 -28.20 -8.22 17.47
C THR A 131 -27.36 -7.16 18.18
N ARG A 132 -26.06 -7.43 18.42
CA ARG A 132 -25.12 -6.44 18.97
C ARG A 132 -24.62 -5.45 17.92
N SER A 133 -24.75 -5.78 16.63
CA SER A 133 -24.24 -4.96 15.53
C SER A 133 -24.84 -3.56 15.53
N SER A 134 -26.12 -3.38 15.88
CA SER A 134 -26.76 -2.05 15.87
C SER A 134 -26.15 -1.09 16.91
N LEU A 135 -25.60 -1.61 18.00
CA LEU A 135 -24.99 -0.82 19.07
C LEU A 135 -23.59 -0.30 18.66
N PHE A 136 -22.79 -1.16 18.02
CA PHE A 136 -21.39 -0.86 17.68
C PHE A 136 -21.20 -0.34 16.25
N ARG A 137 -22.08 -0.70 15.30
CA ARG A 137 -22.10 -0.11 13.95
C ARG A 137 -23.00 1.11 13.94
N THR A 138 -22.52 2.18 14.58
CA THR A 138 -23.04 3.54 14.43
C THR A 138 -21.96 4.46 13.86
N ARG A 139 -22.34 5.58 13.24
CA ARG A 139 -21.36 6.57 12.74
C ARG A 139 -20.49 7.13 13.85
N ARG A 140 -21.07 7.43 15.02
CA ARG A 140 -20.34 7.94 16.19
C ARG A 140 -19.29 6.95 16.67
N ALA A 141 -19.66 5.68 16.84
CA ALA A 141 -18.72 4.64 17.24
C ALA A 141 -17.60 4.44 16.21
N ALA A 142 -17.93 4.46 14.91
CA ALA A 142 -16.94 4.36 13.85
C ALA A 142 -15.97 5.54 13.82
N THR A 143 -16.46 6.78 13.98
CA THR A 143 -15.62 7.97 14.08
C THR A 143 -14.71 7.91 15.31
N ALA A 144 -15.23 7.52 16.47
CA ALA A 144 -14.43 7.34 17.68
C ALA A 144 -13.34 6.27 17.50
N ALA A 145 -13.68 5.13 16.88
CA ALA A 145 -12.72 4.07 16.56
C ALA A 145 -11.64 4.56 15.60
N THR A 146 -11.98 5.34 14.57
CA THR A 146 -11.02 5.96 13.66
C THR A 146 -10.06 6.91 14.37
N ILE A 147 -10.58 7.81 15.22
CA ILE A 147 -9.75 8.76 15.98
C ILE A 147 -8.79 8.00 16.90
N LEU A 148 -9.28 7.00 17.62
CA LEU A 148 -8.46 6.15 18.48
C LEU A 148 -7.39 5.40 17.67
N THR A 149 -7.75 4.88 16.49
CA THR A 149 -6.81 4.17 15.61
C THR A 149 -5.68 5.09 15.17
N TRP A 150 -5.99 6.32 14.73
CA TRP A 150 -4.95 7.29 14.37
C TRP A 150 -4.08 7.69 15.56
N ALA A 151 -4.66 7.87 16.75
CA ALA A 151 -3.89 8.15 17.96
C ALA A 151 -2.89 7.01 18.26
N ILE A 152 -3.33 5.76 18.18
CA ILE A 152 -2.46 4.58 18.35
C ILE A 152 -1.35 4.59 17.29
N VAL A 153 -1.67 4.75 16.01
CA VAL A 153 -0.70 4.78 14.91
C VAL A 153 0.36 5.87 15.11
N ILE A 154 -0.03 7.04 15.59
CA ILE A 154 0.91 8.14 15.87
C ILE A 154 1.86 7.73 17.00
N VAL A 155 1.36 7.14 18.08
CA VAL A 155 2.19 6.62 19.18
C VAL A 155 3.14 5.54 18.68
N GLU A 156 2.65 4.60 17.86
CA GLU A 156 3.47 3.54 17.25
C GLU A 156 4.55 4.09 16.31
N SER A 157 4.33 5.27 15.73
CA SER A 157 5.29 5.88 14.80
C SER A 157 6.33 6.76 15.50
N MET A 158 6.14 7.11 16.79
CA MET A 158 7.05 8.00 17.52
C MET A 158 8.51 7.53 17.55
N PRO A 159 8.82 6.24 17.80
CA PRO A 159 10.21 5.78 17.76
C PRO A 159 10.87 6.02 16.39
N LEU A 160 10.14 5.79 15.29
CA LEU A 160 10.67 6.04 13.94
C LEU A 160 11.02 7.52 13.75
N PHE A 161 10.21 8.44 14.26
CA PHE A 161 10.49 9.88 14.16
C PHE A 161 11.72 10.29 14.97
N MET A 162 11.89 9.73 16.17
CA MET A 162 12.98 10.09 17.08
C MET A 162 14.34 9.57 16.60
N PHE A 163 14.38 8.37 16.02
CA PHE A 163 15.62 7.66 15.71
C PHE A 163 16.03 7.71 14.23
N VAL A 164 15.30 8.46 13.38
CA VAL A 164 15.68 8.68 11.98
C VAL A 164 16.58 9.91 11.83
N GLU A 165 17.69 9.72 11.13
CA GLU A 165 18.69 10.76 10.86
C GLU A 165 19.25 10.66 9.44
N VAL A 166 19.87 11.76 8.99
CA VAL A 166 20.68 11.78 7.78
C VAL A 166 22.13 11.54 8.19
N ARG A 167 22.76 10.50 7.64
CA ARG A 167 24.16 10.16 7.92
C ARG A 167 24.97 10.10 6.61
N PRO A 168 26.24 10.52 6.61
CA PRO A 168 27.13 10.33 5.47
C PRO A 168 27.50 8.85 5.32
N LEU A 169 27.59 8.35 4.09
CA LEU A 169 28.20 7.07 3.79
C LEU A 169 29.70 7.23 3.92
N ARG A 170 30.29 6.65 4.97
CA ARG A 170 31.75 6.50 5.05
C ARG A 170 32.17 5.39 4.12
N TYR A 171 32.59 5.74 2.90
CA TYR A 171 33.41 4.84 2.10
C TYR A 171 34.85 4.92 2.64
N THR A 172 35.48 3.78 2.88
CA THR A 172 36.92 3.69 3.13
C THR A 172 37.67 4.02 1.85
N THR A 173 37.69 5.28 1.45
CA THR A 173 38.56 5.78 0.40
C THR A 173 39.41 6.88 1.00
N SER A 174 40.73 6.72 0.90
CA SER A 174 41.78 7.44 1.61
C SER A 174 41.93 8.95 1.31
N ASN A 175 40.93 9.59 0.70
CA ASN A 175 40.97 11.02 0.38
C ASN A 175 39.83 11.77 1.10
N GLU A 176 40.19 12.50 2.15
CA GLU A 176 39.32 13.18 3.12
C GLU A 176 38.56 14.42 2.59
N THR A 177 38.46 14.63 1.27
CA THR A 177 37.96 15.90 0.71
C THR A 177 36.55 15.86 0.09
N ASP A 178 35.87 14.72 0.02
CA ASP A 178 34.49 14.66 -0.46
C ASP A 178 33.54 14.29 0.70
N PRO A 179 32.58 15.16 1.09
CA PRO A 179 31.53 14.76 2.02
C PRO A 179 30.66 13.71 1.33
N GLY A 180 31.05 12.43 1.47
CA GLY A 180 30.46 11.30 0.76
C GLY A 180 28.92 11.28 0.79
N LYS A 181 28.33 10.59 -0.20
CA LYS A 181 26.87 10.51 -0.39
C LYS A 181 26.13 10.23 0.93
N ARG A 182 25.00 10.88 1.16
CA ARG A 182 24.23 10.80 2.40
C ARG A 182 23.07 9.82 2.25
N LYS A 183 22.68 9.18 3.35
CA LYS A 183 21.44 8.38 3.43
C LYS A 183 20.56 8.84 4.59
N CYS A 184 19.26 8.76 4.37
CA CYS A 184 18.26 8.82 5.42
C CYS A 184 18.08 7.42 6.00
N ILE A 185 18.50 7.21 7.25
CA ILE A 185 18.51 5.90 7.89
C ILE A 185 17.90 5.95 9.29
N LEU A 186 17.35 4.82 9.70
CA LEU A 186 17.02 4.58 11.10
C LEU A 186 18.31 4.26 11.84
N VAL A 187 18.68 5.10 12.80
CA VAL A 187 19.90 4.96 13.58
C VAL A 187 19.63 4.03 14.76
N ALA A 188 20.03 2.77 14.62
CA ALA A 188 20.48 1.99 15.77
C ALA A 188 21.84 2.56 16.16
N LYS A 189 21.98 3.12 17.37
CA LYS A 189 23.23 3.79 17.78
C LYS A 189 24.35 2.77 17.97
N ASP A 190 25.34 2.78 17.07
CA ASP A 190 26.59 1.99 17.21
C ASP A 190 27.69 2.73 18.04
N ASP A 191 27.41 3.92 18.56
CA ASP A 191 28.42 4.81 19.16
C ASP A 191 28.80 4.46 20.63
N GLY A 192 28.77 3.18 21.03
CA GLY A 192 29.30 2.72 22.33
C GLY A 192 28.45 3.05 23.58
N GLY A 193 27.22 3.54 23.40
CA GLY A 193 26.22 3.62 24.47
C GLY A 193 25.41 2.32 24.60
N PRO A 194 24.61 2.13 25.66
CA PRO A 194 23.76 0.95 25.79
C PRO A 194 22.76 0.86 24.62
N ASP A 195 22.80 -0.27 23.92
CA ASP A 195 22.07 -0.56 22.69
C ASP A 195 20.59 -0.88 22.96
N TYR A 196 19.83 0.11 23.43
CA TYR A 196 18.41 -0.08 23.74
C TYR A 196 17.49 -0.13 22.50
N PHE A 197 17.97 0.35 21.34
CA PHE A 197 17.18 0.52 20.11
C PHE A 197 17.95 -0.02 18.89
N SER A 198 18.36 -1.28 18.99
CA SER A 198 19.07 -1.98 17.94
C SER A 198 18.21 -2.20 16.68
N ARG A 199 18.84 -2.62 15.58
CA ARG A 199 18.13 -2.99 14.35
C ARG A 199 17.12 -4.12 14.60
N GLU A 200 17.49 -5.08 15.44
CA GLU A 200 16.66 -6.22 15.83
C GLU A 200 15.45 -5.74 16.61
N PHE A 201 15.64 -4.80 17.55
CA PHE A 201 14.55 -4.20 18.30
C PHE A 201 13.53 -3.55 17.36
N PHE A 202 13.97 -2.67 16.45
CA PHE A 202 13.07 -2.03 15.50
C PHE A 202 12.40 -3.01 14.54
N THR A 203 13.13 -4.03 14.09
CA THR A 203 12.56 -5.08 13.24
C THR A 203 11.47 -5.85 13.98
N PHE A 204 11.75 -6.31 15.20
CA PHE A 204 10.78 -7.01 16.05
C PHE A 204 9.56 -6.13 16.37
N TYR A 205 9.80 -4.89 16.80
CA TYR A 205 8.79 -3.90 17.14
C TYR A 205 7.84 -3.63 15.98
N THR A 206 8.39 -3.22 14.82
CA THR A 206 7.59 -2.88 13.65
C THR A 206 6.87 -4.11 13.09
N PHE A 207 7.53 -5.28 13.04
CA PHE A 207 6.91 -6.55 12.65
C PHE A 207 5.71 -6.89 13.54
N THR A 208 5.89 -6.77 14.85
CA THR A 208 4.89 -7.21 15.82
C THR A 208 3.64 -6.34 15.73
N LEU A 209 3.81 -5.02 15.74
CA LEU A 209 2.70 -4.07 15.78
C LEU A 209 2.03 -3.88 14.41
N SER A 210 2.81 -3.87 13.33
CA SER A 210 2.22 -3.66 12.00
C SER A 210 1.77 -4.95 11.33
N TYR A 211 2.36 -6.12 11.63
CA TYR A 211 2.04 -7.35 10.92
C TYR A 211 1.48 -8.43 11.84
N LEU A 212 2.24 -8.91 12.83
CA LEU A 212 1.86 -10.10 13.61
C LEU A 212 0.54 -9.92 14.38
N LEU A 213 0.44 -8.89 15.23
CA LEU A 213 -0.76 -8.68 16.06
C LEU A 213 -2.01 -8.37 15.22
N PRO A 214 -1.98 -7.44 14.24
CA PRO A 214 -3.12 -7.22 13.35
C PRO A 214 -3.51 -8.49 12.61
N LEU A 215 -2.55 -9.24 12.08
CA LEU A 215 -2.81 -10.45 11.30
C LEU A 215 -3.48 -11.55 12.14
N ILE A 216 -3.03 -11.78 13.38
CA ILE A 216 -3.69 -12.71 14.31
C ILE A 216 -5.14 -12.30 14.55
N ALA A 217 -5.38 -11.02 14.85
CA ALA A 217 -6.73 -10.50 15.09
C ALA A 217 -7.64 -10.64 13.85
N ILE A 218 -7.13 -10.28 12.68
CA ILE A 218 -7.80 -10.40 11.39
C ILE A 218 -8.20 -11.86 11.13
N TRP A 219 -7.25 -12.80 11.18
CA TRP A 219 -7.54 -14.21 10.91
C TRP A 219 -8.49 -14.82 11.93
N PHE A 220 -8.40 -14.42 13.19
CA PHE A 220 -9.37 -14.80 14.21
C PHE A 220 -10.80 -14.40 13.81
N PHE A 221 -11.01 -13.14 13.40
CA PHE A 221 -12.32 -12.67 12.97
C PHE A 221 -12.81 -13.39 11.71
N TYR A 222 -11.95 -13.58 10.71
CA TYR A 222 -12.29 -14.30 9.48
C TYR A 222 -12.61 -15.77 9.71
N ALA A 223 -11.88 -16.46 10.59
CA ALA A 223 -12.19 -17.84 10.96
C ALA A 223 -13.60 -17.95 11.57
N LYS A 224 -13.99 -17.00 12.45
CA LYS A 224 -15.35 -16.97 13.01
C LYS A 224 -16.41 -16.68 11.95
N ILE A 225 -16.13 -15.76 11.01
CA ILE A 225 -17.02 -15.43 9.89
C ILE A 225 -17.22 -16.65 9.00
N ILE A 226 -16.14 -17.26 8.51
CA ILE A 226 -16.15 -18.43 7.64
C ILE A 226 -16.94 -19.57 8.29
N ARG A 227 -16.65 -19.88 9.55
CA ARG A 227 -17.39 -20.92 10.30
C ARG A 227 -18.89 -20.62 10.42
N LYS A 228 -19.28 -19.35 10.64
CA LYS A 228 -20.69 -18.96 10.72
C LYS A 228 -21.38 -19.08 9.36
N LEU A 229 -20.71 -18.67 8.28
CA LEU A 229 -21.22 -18.78 6.92
C LEU A 229 -21.35 -20.24 6.48
N TRP A 230 -20.38 -21.09 6.82
CA TRP A 230 -20.41 -22.52 6.52
C TRP A 230 -21.57 -23.24 7.22
N ARG A 231 -21.78 -22.98 8.52
CA ARG A 231 -22.93 -23.52 9.27
C ARG A 231 -24.27 -23.05 8.69
N ARG A 232 -24.38 -21.76 8.31
CA ARG A 232 -25.58 -21.24 7.64
C ARG A 232 -25.82 -21.93 6.29
N ARG A 233 -24.76 -22.14 5.51
CA ARG A 233 -24.85 -22.85 4.23
C ARG A 233 -25.34 -24.29 4.41
N GLN A 234 -24.81 -25.03 5.39
CA GLN A 234 -25.29 -26.38 5.70
C GLN A 234 -26.77 -26.41 6.10
N GLN A 235 -27.21 -25.46 6.93
CA GLN A 235 -28.62 -25.33 7.33
C GLN A 235 -29.54 -24.95 6.15
N LEU A 236 -29.04 -24.16 5.19
CA LEU A 236 -29.77 -23.73 3.99
C LEU A 236 -29.79 -24.80 2.88
N HIS A 237 -28.78 -25.68 2.80
CA HIS A 237 -28.85 -26.86 1.94
C HIS A 237 -30.02 -27.78 2.35
N LEU A 238 -30.43 -27.76 3.62
CA LEU A 238 -31.58 -28.50 4.15
C LEU A 238 -32.93 -27.78 3.93
N LYS A 239 -32.93 -26.47 3.62
CA LYS A 239 -34.14 -25.66 3.37
C LYS A 239 -34.00 -24.87 2.07
N ARG A 240 -34.42 -25.47 0.96
CA ARG A 240 -34.44 -24.80 -0.36
C ARG A 240 -35.32 -23.55 -0.31
N LYS A 241 -34.76 -22.47 -0.87
CA LYS A 241 -35.33 -21.16 -1.28
C LYS A 241 -35.34 -19.99 -0.28
N LEU A 242 -34.95 -18.86 -0.89
CA LEU A 242 -35.05 -17.43 -0.55
C LEU A 242 -33.95 -16.76 0.30
N SER A 243 -33.18 -15.93 -0.42
CA SER A 243 -32.61 -14.64 0.00
C SER A 243 -31.13 -14.56 0.47
N LYS A 244 -30.36 -13.83 -0.38
CA LYS A 244 -29.23 -12.90 -0.12
C LYS A 244 -27.79 -13.36 -0.40
N GLN A 245 -27.44 -13.28 -1.69
CA GLN A 245 -26.08 -13.17 -2.26
C GLN A 245 -25.25 -11.96 -1.77
N LYS A 246 -25.85 -10.95 -1.11
CA LYS A 246 -25.18 -9.70 -0.72
C LYS A 246 -24.12 -9.85 0.39
N THR A 247 -24.31 -10.78 1.33
CA THR A 247 -23.43 -10.93 2.51
C THR A 247 -22.12 -11.66 2.20
N THR A 248 -22.13 -12.55 1.20
CA THR A 248 -20.95 -13.33 0.80
C THR A 248 -19.95 -12.46 0.06
N LYS A 249 -20.39 -11.60 -0.88
CA LYS A 249 -19.51 -10.73 -1.68
C LYS A 249 -18.71 -9.74 -0.83
N VAL A 250 -19.34 -9.12 0.16
CA VAL A 250 -18.67 -8.16 1.06
C VAL A 250 -17.65 -8.85 1.98
N THR A 251 -17.92 -10.10 2.38
CA THR A 251 -16.97 -10.91 3.16
C THR A 251 -15.78 -11.35 2.30
N VAL A 252 -16.03 -11.73 1.04
CA VAL A 252 -15.00 -12.07 0.05
C VAL A 252 -14.10 -10.87 -0.22
N MET A 253 -14.67 -9.66 -0.38
CA MET A 253 -13.89 -8.43 -0.55
C MET A 253 -12.89 -8.22 0.60
N GLY A 254 -13.36 -8.32 1.84
CA GLY A 254 -12.46 -8.15 2.97
C GLY A 254 -11.43 -9.28 3.08
N LEU A 255 -11.79 -10.53 2.74
CA LEU A 255 -10.84 -11.64 2.70
C LEU A 255 -9.75 -11.42 1.64
N SER A 256 -10.10 -10.87 0.48
CA SER A 256 -9.14 -10.51 -0.57
C SER A 256 -8.13 -9.46 -0.10
N ILE A 257 -8.58 -8.44 0.65
CA ILE A 257 -7.68 -7.41 1.24
C ILE A 257 -6.69 -8.06 2.21
N VAL A 258 -7.19 -8.96 3.06
CA VAL A 258 -6.36 -9.68 4.04
C VAL A 258 -5.32 -10.56 3.36
N ILE A 259 -5.72 -11.31 2.33
CA ILE A 259 -4.80 -12.17 1.57
C ILE A 259 -3.74 -11.31 0.87
N SER A 260 -4.16 -10.22 0.20
CA SER A 260 -3.22 -9.31 -0.45
C SER A 260 -2.22 -8.72 0.55
N TYR A 261 -2.71 -8.23 1.71
CA TYR A 261 -1.85 -7.73 2.77
C TYR A 261 -0.87 -8.80 3.27
N THR A 262 -1.35 -10.01 3.56
CA THR A 262 -0.52 -11.11 4.07
C THR A 262 0.60 -11.47 3.10
N LEU A 263 0.26 -11.67 1.83
CA LEU A 263 1.20 -12.13 0.80
C LEU A 263 2.19 -11.05 0.37
N CYS A 264 1.76 -9.78 0.30
CA CYS A 264 2.65 -8.70 -0.11
C CYS A 264 3.64 -8.30 0.99
N TRP A 265 3.27 -8.44 2.27
CA TRP A 265 4.12 -8.06 3.40
C TRP A 265 5.03 -9.18 3.89
N LEU A 266 4.64 -10.45 3.71
CA LEU A 266 5.44 -11.59 4.18
C LEU A 266 6.88 -11.57 3.65
N PRO A 267 7.15 -11.35 2.34
CA PRO A 267 8.51 -11.33 1.82
C PRO A 267 9.36 -10.23 2.47
N TYR A 268 8.78 -9.05 2.68
CA TYR A 268 9.46 -7.94 3.34
C TYR A 268 9.91 -8.33 4.76
N TRP A 269 9.01 -8.90 5.56
CA TRP A 269 9.35 -9.29 6.93
C TRP A 269 10.35 -10.41 7.01
N LEU A 270 10.25 -11.42 6.14
CA LEU A 270 11.25 -12.48 6.06
C LEU A 270 12.63 -11.90 5.79
N ILE A 271 12.74 -10.97 4.84
CA ILE A 271 14.01 -10.31 4.52
C ILE A 271 14.49 -9.43 5.67
N GLN A 272 13.63 -8.63 6.30
CA GLN A 272 14.05 -7.80 7.44
C GLN A 272 14.57 -8.66 8.60
N TRP A 273 13.94 -9.81 8.88
CA TRP A 273 14.42 -10.76 9.88
C TRP A 273 15.74 -11.42 9.50
N LEU A 274 15.93 -11.79 8.22
CA LEU A 274 17.20 -12.33 7.72
C LEU A 274 18.34 -11.32 7.92
N ILE A 275 18.10 -10.04 7.62
CA ILE A 275 19.13 -9.01 7.79
C ILE A 275 19.33 -8.66 9.28
N ALA A 276 18.27 -8.60 10.08
CA ALA A 276 18.38 -8.30 11.51
C ALA A 276 19.13 -9.40 12.28
N LEU A 277 18.91 -10.67 11.95
CA LEU A 277 19.54 -11.79 12.66
C LEU A 277 20.85 -12.26 12.00
N ASN A 278 21.28 -11.63 10.90
CA ASN A 278 22.43 -12.06 10.10
C ASN A 278 22.40 -13.57 9.72
N ILE A 279 21.21 -14.14 9.50
CA ILE A 279 21.03 -15.58 9.27
C ILE A 279 21.29 -15.94 7.81
N GLY A 280 22.22 -16.86 7.56
CA GLY A 280 22.35 -17.55 6.27
C GLY A 280 23.06 -16.76 5.16
N TRP A 281 23.73 -15.66 5.50
CA TRP A 281 24.46 -14.83 4.54
C TRP A 281 25.82 -14.43 5.10
N ASN A 282 26.90 -14.98 4.54
CA ASN A 282 28.25 -14.46 4.77
C ASN A 282 28.33 -13.07 4.12
N MET A 283 28.24 -12.02 4.93
CA MET A 283 28.29 -10.60 4.50
C MET A 283 29.62 -10.23 3.80
N GLU A 284 30.64 -11.09 3.90
CA GLU A 284 31.91 -10.98 3.17
C GLU A 284 31.78 -11.29 1.68
N SER A 285 30.73 -12.01 1.24
CA SER A 285 30.52 -12.33 -0.18
C SER A 285 29.65 -11.27 -0.88
N THR A 286 30.24 -10.55 -1.83
CA THR A 286 29.60 -9.53 -2.67
C THR A 286 28.32 -10.06 -3.36
N LYS A 287 28.34 -11.31 -3.81
CA LYS A 287 27.20 -11.96 -4.48
C LYS A 287 26.01 -12.15 -3.55
N ASN A 288 26.26 -12.64 -2.32
CA ASN A 288 25.23 -12.84 -1.31
C ASN A 288 24.57 -11.52 -0.90
N MET A 289 25.37 -10.46 -0.71
CA MET A 289 24.85 -9.12 -0.41
C MET A 289 24.00 -8.56 -1.55
N SER A 290 24.39 -8.80 -2.81
CA SER A 290 23.68 -8.33 -3.99
C SER A 290 22.33 -9.03 -4.17
N ILE A 291 22.28 -10.35 -3.97
CA ILE A 291 21.04 -11.13 -4.00
C ILE A 291 20.07 -10.67 -2.91
N LEU A 292 20.55 -10.48 -1.68
CA LEU A 292 19.73 -10.01 -0.55
C LEU A 292 19.18 -8.59 -0.79
N THR A 293 19.97 -7.73 -1.42
CA THR A 293 19.53 -6.38 -1.82
C THR A 293 18.48 -6.44 -2.92
N CYS A 294 18.65 -7.30 -3.94
CA CYS A 294 17.64 -7.51 -4.98
C CYS A 294 16.33 -8.07 -4.41
N ALA A 295 16.41 -9.03 -3.49
CA ALA A 295 15.26 -9.54 -2.77
C ALA A 295 14.55 -8.41 -1.99
N SER A 296 15.32 -7.53 -1.33
CA SER A 296 14.79 -6.36 -0.62
C SER A 296 14.04 -5.42 -1.56
N TYR A 297 14.57 -5.15 -2.76
CA TYR A 297 13.89 -4.35 -3.79
C TYR A 297 12.59 -5.02 -4.27
N ALA A 298 12.61 -6.33 -4.53
CA ALA A 298 11.43 -7.07 -4.94
C ALA A 298 10.34 -7.06 -3.85
N ALA A 299 10.71 -7.25 -2.59
CA ALA A 299 9.77 -7.16 -1.47
C ALA A 299 9.21 -5.74 -1.31
N PHE A 300 10.03 -4.71 -1.48
CA PHE A 300 9.58 -3.32 -1.44
C PHE A 300 8.59 -2.99 -2.57
N ALA A 301 8.83 -3.50 -3.79
CA ALA A 301 7.89 -3.41 -4.91
C ALA A 301 6.52 -4.01 -4.56
N LEU A 302 6.48 -5.17 -3.89
CA LEU A 302 5.23 -5.80 -3.47
C LEU A 302 4.42 -4.93 -2.49
N LEU A 303 5.09 -4.16 -1.63
CA LEU A 303 4.42 -3.22 -0.73
C LEU A 303 3.71 -2.10 -1.53
N TYR A 304 4.38 -1.54 -2.54
CA TYR A 304 3.79 -0.52 -3.42
C TYR A 304 2.60 -1.06 -4.21
N ILE A 305 2.74 -2.28 -4.76
CA ILE A 305 1.64 -2.98 -5.44
C ILE A 305 0.44 -3.14 -4.50
N ASN A 306 0.65 -3.56 -3.25
CA ASN A 306 -0.42 -3.71 -2.27
C ASN A 306 -1.20 -2.40 -2.06
N ARG A 307 -0.51 -1.25 -1.99
CA ARG A 307 -1.17 0.07 -1.82
C ARG A 307 -1.97 0.49 -3.06
N ALA A 308 -1.50 0.14 -4.25
CA ALA A 308 -2.19 0.44 -5.50
C ALA A 308 -3.40 -0.48 -5.74
N VAL A 309 -3.31 -1.75 -5.33
CA VAL A 309 -4.34 -2.78 -5.59
C VAL A 309 -5.60 -2.60 -4.73
N ASN A 310 -5.49 -2.01 -3.53
CA ASN A 310 -6.60 -1.85 -2.59
C ASN A 310 -7.87 -1.24 -3.22
N PRO A 311 -7.82 -0.08 -3.93
CA PRO A 311 -8.92 0.46 -4.72
C PRO A 311 -9.59 -0.51 -5.69
N PHE A 312 -8.79 -1.27 -6.44
CA PHE A 312 -9.29 -2.22 -7.43
C PHE A 312 -10.06 -3.35 -6.76
N ILE A 313 -9.61 -3.82 -5.59
CA ILE A 313 -10.36 -4.79 -4.78
C ILE A 313 -11.73 -4.19 -4.40
N TYR A 314 -11.81 -2.91 -4.02
CA TYR A 314 -13.09 -2.26 -3.71
C TYR A 314 -14.00 -2.14 -4.96
N VAL A 315 -13.46 -1.69 -6.09
CA VAL A 315 -14.21 -1.47 -7.33
C VAL A 315 -14.73 -2.79 -7.92
N PHE A 316 -13.88 -3.81 -8.00
CA PHE A 316 -14.21 -5.07 -8.65
C PHE A 316 -15.09 -5.99 -7.79
N LEU A 317 -15.11 -5.82 -6.46
CA LEU A 317 -15.93 -6.66 -5.57
C LEU A 317 -17.14 -5.96 -4.93
N SER A 318 -17.21 -4.63 -4.94
CA SER A 318 -18.37 -3.89 -4.41
C SER A 318 -19.36 -3.49 -5.51
N GLU A 319 -20.54 -4.11 -5.51
CA GLU A 319 -21.62 -3.81 -6.46
C GLU A 319 -22.09 -2.35 -6.42
N SER A 320 -22.06 -1.70 -5.24
CA SER A 320 -22.39 -0.28 -5.13
C SER A 320 -21.35 0.61 -5.78
N PHE A 321 -20.08 0.19 -5.74
CA PHE A 321 -18.97 0.90 -6.37
C PHE A 321 -19.06 0.76 -7.91
N LYS A 322 -19.29 -0.45 -8.42
CA LYS A 322 -19.53 -0.70 -9.85
C LYS A 322 -20.69 0.13 -10.40
N ARG A 323 -21.81 0.16 -9.69
CA ARG A 323 -23.00 0.92 -10.11
C ARG A 323 -22.71 2.42 -10.21
N ASN A 324 -22.05 3.00 -9.21
CA ASN A 324 -21.75 4.44 -9.20
C ASN A 324 -20.67 4.83 -10.23
N VAL A 325 -19.65 3.97 -10.43
CA VAL A 325 -18.66 4.15 -11.52
C VAL A 325 -19.34 4.08 -12.88
N SER A 326 -20.22 3.10 -13.10
CA SER A 326 -21.00 3.01 -14.34
C SER A 326 -21.87 4.25 -14.56
N GLU A 327 -22.49 4.79 -13.51
CA GLU A 327 -23.30 5.99 -13.62
C GLU A 327 -22.47 7.23 -13.99
N LEU A 328 -21.27 7.39 -13.41
CA LEU A 328 -20.32 8.45 -13.77
C LEU A 328 -19.84 8.32 -15.23
N VAL A 329 -19.46 7.12 -15.65
CA VAL A 329 -18.98 6.85 -17.00
C VAL A 329 -20.09 7.08 -18.02
N CYS A 330 -21.31 6.56 -17.76
CA CYS A 330 -22.47 6.71 -18.65
C CYS A 330 -23.02 8.15 -18.71
N LYS A 331 -22.93 8.91 -17.61
CA LYS A 331 -23.29 10.35 -17.64
C LYS A 331 -22.30 11.15 -18.49
N ASN A 332 -21.00 10.83 -18.44
CA ASN A 332 -20.02 11.49 -19.31
C ASN A 332 -20.17 11.10 -20.78
N THR A 333 -20.54 9.85 -21.09
CA THR A 333 -20.83 9.44 -22.48
C THR A 333 -22.09 10.10 -23.04
N SER A 334 -23.15 10.26 -22.24
CA SER A 334 -24.38 10.94 -22.68
C SER A 334 -24.22 12.45 -22.83
N ILE A 335 -23.34 13.09 -22.04
CA ILE A 335 -22.97 14.50 -22.22
C ILE A 335 -22.12 14.68 -23.50
N LEU A 336 -21.12 13.82 -23.74
CA LEU A 336 -20.32 13.84 -24.97
C LEU A 336 -21.19 13.57 -26.23
N HIS A 337 -22.19 12.68 -26.14
CA HIS A 337 -23.10 12.41 -27.25
C HIS A 337 -24.10 13.55 -27.49
N LYS A 338 -24.57 14.24 -26.43
CA LYS A 338 -25.38 15.46 -26.58
C LYS A 338 -24.57 16.61 -27.18
N GLN A 339 -23.29 16.76 -26.85
CA GLN A 339 -22.43 17.81 -27.40
C GLN A 339 -22.15 17.57 -28.88
N ASN A 340 -21.88 16.33 -29.30
CA ASN A 340 -21.72 15.99 -30.72
C ASN A 340 -23.00 16.19 -31.55
N ASN A 341 -24.17 15.79 -31.04
CA ASN A 341 -25.43 16.00 -31.77
C ASN A 341 -25.84 17.49 -31.86
N SER A 342 -25.38 18.33 -30.94
CA SER A 342 -25.63 19.78 -30.96
C SER A 342 -24.80 20.51 -32.02
N VAL A 343 -23.65 19.96 -32.41
CA VAL A 343 -22.77 20.54 -33.44
C VAL A 343 -23.24 20.13 -34.84
N THR A 344 -23.75 18.91 -35.02
CA THR A 344 -24.24 18.43 -36.34
C THR A 344 -25.54 19.11 -36.77
N ILE A 345 -26.41 19.52 -35.85
CA ILE A 345 -27.69 20.18 -36.19
C ILE A 345 -27.50 21.64 -36.67
N ARG A 346 -26.35 22.28 -36.43
CA ARG A 346 -26.07 23.65 -36.91
C ARG A 346 -25.51 23.75 -38.33
N MET A 347 -25.32 22.64 -39.04
CA MET A 347 -24.71 22.63 -40.39
C MET A 347 -25.69 22.33 -41.54
N LEU A 348 -27.00 22.25 -41.28
CA LEU A 348 -28.00 22.18 -42.36
C LEU A 348 -28.35 23.60 -42.83
N PRO A 349 -28.07 23.97 -44.09
CA PRO A 349 -28.47 25.26 -44.62
C PRO A 349 -30.01 25.31 -44.73
N PRO A 350 -30.64 26.48 -44.51
CA PRO A 350 -32.08 26.63 -44.68
C PRO A 350 -32.46 26.39 -46.15
N SER A 351 -33.43 25.52 -46.38
CA SER A 351 -34.07 25.33 -47.68
C SER A 351 -34.89 26.57 -48.03
N ASN A 352 -34.44 27.35 -49.02
CA ASN A 352 -35.23 28.41 -49.62
C ASN A 352 -36.39 27.80 -50.43
N ASN A 353 -37.61 27.91 -49.92
CA ASN A 353 -38.82 27.78 -50.72
C ASN A 353 -39.42 29.17 -50.91
N GLU A 354 -39.21 29.75 -52.08
CA GLU A 354 -39.95 30.91 -52.56
C GLU A 354 -41.41 30.53 -52.87
N PRO A 355 -42.40 31.39 -52.57
CA PRO A 355 -43.78 31.21 -53.01
C PRO A 355 -43.99 31.92 -54.36
N THR A 356 -44.26 31.18 -55.42
CA THR A 356 -44.84 31.73 -56.65
C THR A 356 -46.36 31.67 -56.57
N ASN A 357 -46.98 32.85 -56.58
CA ASN A 357 -48.43 33.08 -56.64
C ASN A 357 -48.92 33.24 -58.10
N SER A 358 -50.22 32.95 -58.29
CA SER A 358 -51.13 33.36 -59.39
C SER A 358 -50.91 32.73 -60.77
N VAL A 359 -51.92 32.25 -61.51
CA VAL A 359 -53.33 32.66 -61.67
C VAL A 359 -54.25 31.44 -61.78
#